data_AF-A0A843CRZ3-F1
#
_entry.id   AF-A0A843CRZ3-F1
#
_cell.length_a   1.000
_cell.length_b   1.000
_cell.length_c   1.000
_cell.angle_alpha   90.00
_cell.angle_beta   90.00
_cell.angle_gamma   90.00
#
_symmetry.space_group_name_H-M   'P 1'
#
loop_
_entity.id
_entity.type
_entity.pdbx_description
1 polymer ?
#
loop_
_entity_poly.entity_id
_entity_poly.type
_entity_poly.pdbx_seq_one_letter_code
_entity_poly.pdbx_strand_id
1 'polypeptide(L)'
;MSTQHPDNVNVPSWSESEVIDGNTEVFEAAHAFKDLGCQEVMWDAEGKDVDTRVVRKLLSKHWDYFANHVLGEDVFLTYRIPNPSIEPVEKK
;
A
#
# COMPACT_ATOMS: atom_id res chain seq x y z
N MET A 1 8.97 6.14 5.42
CA MET A 1 7.73 5.37 5.31
C MET A 1 6.73 6.17 4.49
N SER A 2 6.24 5.64 3.38
CA SER A 2 5.09 6.17 2.63
C SER A 2 3.78 5.67 3.28
N THR A 3 2.69 6.42 3.17
CA THR A 3 1.40 6.07 3.82
C THR A 3 0.22 6.40 2.93
N GLN A 4 -0.93 5.77 3.19
CA GLN A 4 -2.18 5.97 2.43
C GLN A 4 -3.11 7.03 3.03
N HIS A 5 -2.55 8.06 3.70
CA HIS A 5 -3.36 9.16 4.22
C HIS A 5 -4.01 9.94 3.06
N PRO A 6 -5.30 10.30 3.16
CA PRO A 6 -6.01 11.03 2.11
C PRO A 6 -5.83 12.55 2.27
N ASP A 7 -4.59 13.01 2.36
CA ASP A 7 -4.24 14.42 2.58
C ASP A 7 -3.72 15.14 1.31
N ASN A 8 -3.69 14.45 0.16
CA ASN A 8 -3.28 15.04 -1.11
C ASN A 8 -4.32 16.05 -1.63
N VAL A 9 -3.85 17.22 -2.06
CA VAL A 9 -4.72 18.29 -2.61
C VAL A 9 -5.09 18.02 -4.08
N ASN A 10 -4.15 17.49 -4.86
CA ASN A 10 -4.32 17.24 -6.28
C ASN A 10 -4.18 15.75 -6.57
N VAL A 11 -4.83 15.31 -7.65
CA VAL A 11 -4.69 13.95 -8.16
C VAL A 11 -3.26 13.74 -8.68
N PRO A 12 -2.54 12.69 -8.24
CA PRO A 12 -1.24 12.35 -8.80
C PRO A 12 -1.33 12.05 -10.29
N SER A 13 -0.29 12.37 -11.06
CA SER A 13 -0.29 12.23 -12.53
C SER A 13 -0.48 10.79 -13.04
N TRP A 14 -0.29 9.80 -12.17
CA TRP A 14 -0.46 8.37 -12.47
C TRP A 14 -1.83 7.83 -12.05
N SER A 15 -2.67 8.63 -11.37
CA SER A 15 -4.03 8.24 -10.99
C SER A 15 -5.05 8.90 -11.93
N GLU A 16 -6.08 8.15 -12.32
CA GLU A 16 -7.20 8.64 -13.11
C GLU A 16 -8.37 9.14 -12.23
N SER A 17 -8.30 8.89 -10.93
CA SER A 17 -9.35 9.19 -9.94
C SER A 17 -8.79 9.98 -8.75
N GLU A 18 -9.63 10.84 -8.17
CA GLU A 18 -9.33 11.53 -6.91
C GLU A 18 -9.17 10.56 -5.73
N VAL A 19 -9.91 9.45 -5.77
CA VAL A 19 -9.77 8.36 -4.80
C VAL A 19 -8.80 7.33 -5.34
N ILE A 20 -7.71 7.13 -4.60
CA ILE A 20 -6.72 6.07 -4.86
C ILE A 20 -7.17 4.83 -4.09
N ASP A 21 -7.66 3.82 -4.80
CA ASP A 21 -8.14 2.56 -4.22
C ASP A 21 -7.65 1.32 -4.99
N GLY A 22 -7.76 0.16 -4.35
CA GLY A 22 -7.68 -1.15 -4.99
C GLY A 22 -6.35 -1.39 -5.74
N ASN A 23 -6.42 -1.54 -7.06
CA ASN A 23 -5.22 -1.80 -7.87
C ASN A 23 -4.31 -0.56 -8.01
N THR A 24 -4.88 0.64 -7.85
CA THR A 24 -4.13 1.90 -7.92
C THR A 24 -3.25 2.06 -6.68
N GLU A 25 -3.73 1.66 -5.50
CA GLU A 25 -2.91 1.61 -4.28
C GLU A 25 -1.75 0.62 -4.37
N VAL A 26 -1.95 -0.53 -5.05
CA VAL A 26 -0.87 -1.48 -5.31
C VAL A 26 0.20 -0.85 -6.20
N PHE A 27 -0.21 -0.12 -7.23
CA PHE A 27 0.71 0.62 -8.09
C PHE A 27 1.44 1.70 -7.30
N GLU A 28 0.73 2.48 -6.48
CA GLU A 28 1.31 3.53 -5.63
C GLU A 28 2.37 2.97 -4.67
N ALA A 29 2.08 1.84 -4.02
CA ALA A 29 3.03 1.17 -3.14
C ALA A 29 4.30 0.75 -3.90
N ALA A 30 4.14 0.16 -5.09
CA ALA A 30 5.29 -0.19 -5.95
C ALA A 30 6.07 1.06 -6.43
N HIS A 31 5.37 2.14 -6.78
CA HIS A 31 5.96 3.42 -7.17
C HIS A 31 6.76 4.04 -6.03
N ALA A 32 6.23 3.99 -4.80
CA ALA A 32 6.92 4.46 -3.60
C ALA A 32 8.25 3.71 -3.38
N PHE A 33 8.25 2.39 -3.53
CA PHE A 33 9.47 1.59 -3.43
C PHE A 33 10.45 1.86 -4.58
N LYS A 34 9.98 1.73 -5.82
CA LYS A 34 10.81 1.70 -7.02
C LYS A 34 11.32 3.07 -7.44
N ASP A 35 10.42 4.04 -7.50
CA ASP A 35 10.69 5.33 -8.14
C ASP A 35 11.01 6.43 -7.12
N LEU A 36 10.40 6.35 -5.93
CA LEU A 36 10.65 7.31 -4.84
C LEU A 36 11.70 6.82 -3.83
N GLY A 37 12.15 5.56 -3.93
CA GLY A 37 13.16 4.99 -3.05
C GLY A 37 12.74 4.86 -1.58
N CYS A 38 11.42 4.85 -1.30
CA CYS A 38 10.93 4.60 0.05
C CYS A 38 11.28 3.17 0.47
N GLN A 39 11.75 3.01 1.69
CA GLN A 39 12.12 1.69 2.24
C GLN A 39 10.94 0.98 2.93
N GLU A 40 9.86 1.71 3.17
CA GLU A 40 8.69 1.19 3.89
C GLU A 40 7.42 1.86 3.39
N VAL A 41 6.35 1.07 3.24
CA VAL A 41 4.99 1.51 2.93
C VAL A 41 4.06 1.03 4.04
N MET A 42 3.29 1.95 4.62
CA MET A 42 2.19 1.62 5.51
C MET A 42 0.96 1.25 4.68
N TRP A 43 0.41 0.06 4.90
CA TRP A 43 -0.86 -0.36 4.33
C TRP A 43 -1.99 -0.17 5.35
N ASP A 44 -2.91 0.74 5.08
CA ASP A 44 -4.02 1.05 5.95
C ASP A 44 -5.14 0.00 5.81
N ALA A 45 -5.30 -0.78 6.86
CA ALA A 45 -6.34 -1.76 7.02
C ALA A 45 -7.42 -1.38 8.05
N GLU A 46 -7.26 -0.21 8.69
CA GLU A 46 -8.22 0.31 9.66
C GLU A 46 -9.31 1.13 8.96
N GLY A 47 -8.89 2.10 8.14
CA GLY A 47 -9.80 3.08 7.55
C GLY A 47 -10.43 2.68 6.22
N LYS A 48 -10.06 1.54 5.64
CA LYS A 48 -10.39 1.16 4.25
C LYS A 48 -10.80 -0.31 4.12
N ASP A 49 -11.48 -0.65 3.02
CA ASP A 49 -11.74 -2.05 2.65
C ASP A 49 -10.45 -2.70 2.17
N VAL A 50 -10.03 -3.76 2.86
CA VAL A 50 -8.67 -4.29 2.75
C VAL A 50 -8.57 -5.34 1.68
N ASP A 51 -7.74 -5.07 0.68
CA ASP A 51 -7.26 -6.13 -0.20
C ASP A 51 -6.25 -7.03 0.53
N THR A 52 -6.75 -8.17 1.00
CA THR A 52 -5.95 -9.22 1.66
C THR A 52 -4.87 -9.84 0.76
N ARG A 53 -4.85 -9.52 -0.55
CA ARG A 53 -3.91 -10.07 -1.54
C ARG A 53 -2.86 -9.07 -2.01
N VAL A 54 -2.68 -7.94 -1.32
CA VAL A 54 -1.70 -6.90 -1.70
C VAL A 54 -0.30 -7.45 -1.94
N VAL A 55 0.25 -8.30 -1.06
CA VAL A 55 1.59 -8.90 -1.24
C VAL A 55 1.67 -9.69 -2.54
N ARG A 56 0.66 -10.53 -2.81
CA ARG A 56 0.60 -11.30 -4.06
C ARG A 56 0.56 -10.39 -5.27
N LYS A 57 -0.24 -9.32 -5.23
CA LYS A 57 -0.38 -8.37 -6.34
C LYS A 57 0.91 -7.58 -6.58
N LEU A 58 1.59 -7.13 -5.53
CA LEU A 58 2.90 -6.46 -5.62
C LEU A 58 3.93 -7.36 -6.31
N LEU A 59 4.11 -8.58 -5.80
CA LEU A 59 5.08 -9.54 -6.35
C LEU A 59 4.73 -9.97 -7.77
N SER A 60 3.44 -10.16 -8.09
CA SER A 60 3.04 -10.64 -9.43
C SER A 60 3.08 -9.54 -10.50
N LYS A 61 2.76 -8.29 -10.14
CA LYS A 61 2.66 -7.18 -11.10
C LYS A 61 3.97 -6.40 -11.25
N HIS A 62 4.81 -6.38 -10.22
CA HIS A 62 6.03 -5.57 -10.16
C HIS A 62 7.28 -6.44 -9.89
N TRP A 63 7.28 -7.65 -10.45
CA TRP A 63 8.37 -8.62 -10.27
C TRP A 63 9.74 -8.08 -10.71
N ASP A 64 9.76 -7.19 -11.69
CA ASP A 64 10.97 -6.50 -12.15
C ASP A 64 11.72 -5.78 -11.03
N TYR A 65 10.99 -5.20 -10.07
CA TYR A 65 11.58 -4.56 -8.89
C TYR A 65 11.89 -5.58 -7.78
N PHE A 66 10.90 -6.40 -7.42
CA PHE A 66 10.98 -7.33 -6.28
C PHE A 66 11.90 -8.54 -6.53
N ALA A 67 12.34 -8.79 -7.77
CA ALA A 67 13.35 -9.81 -8.06
C ALA A 67 14.70 -9.55 -7.38
N ASN A 68 15.03 -8.29 -7.08
CA ASN A 68 16.28 -7.88 -6.43
C ASN A 68 16.06 -7.08 -5.14
N HIS A 69 14.81 -6.90 -4.70
CA HIS A 69 14.46 -6.19 -3.47
C HIS A 69 13.45 -7.04 -2.71
N VAL A 70 13.94 -7.79 -1.72
CA VAL A 70 13.17 -8.76 -0.96
C VAL A 70 12.27 -8.03 0.03
N LEU A 71 10.95 -8.24 -0.10
CA LEU A 71 9.97 -7.72 0.85
C LEU A 71 10.14 -8.42 2.21
N GLY A 72 10.38 -7.63 3.26
CA GLY A 72 10.69 -8.07 4.61
C GLY A 72 12.19 -8.09 4.96
N GLU A 73 13.07 -7.79 3.98
CA GLU A 73 14.52 -7.67 4.20
C GLU A 73 15.03 -6.32 3.68
N ASP A 74 14.85 -6.04 2.39
CA ASP A 74 15.30 -4.80 1.74
C ASP A 74 14.25 -3.68 1.87
N VAL A 75 12.98 -4.03 1.77
CA VAL A 75 11.83 -3.11 1.86
C VAL A 75 10.72 -3.70 2.71
N PHE A 76 9.91 -2.86 3.36
CA PHE A 76 8.91 -3.30 4.32
C PHE A 76 7.50 -2.84 3.93
N LEU A 77 6.53 -3.76 4.02
CA LEU A 77 5.10 -3.45 3.96
C LEU A 77 4.51 -3.65 5.35
N THR A 78 4.12 -2.55 5.99
CA THR A 78 3.71 -2.52 7.39
C THR A 78 2.22 -2.24 7.49
N TYR A 79 1.44 -3.17 8.03
CA TYR A 79 0.00 -3.01 8.16
C TYR A 79 -0.36 -2.13 9.35
N ARG A 80 -1.19 -1.12 9.12
CA ARG A 80 -1.96 -0.43 10.15
C ARG A 80 -3.31 -1.13 10.27
N ILE A 81 -3.49 -1.89 11.35
CA ILE A 81 -4.72 -2.65 11.60
C ILE A 81 -5.67 -1.89 12.53
N PRO A 82 -6.99 -2.13 12.47
CA PRO A 82 -7.94 -1.47 13.37
C PRO A 82 -7.70 -1.86 14.82
N ASN A 83 -7.95 -0.91 15.73
CA ASN A 83 -7.86 -1.19 17.16
C ASN A 83 -9.05 -2.06 17.62
N PRO A 84 -8.81 -3.31 18.07
CA PRO A 84 -9.90 -4.24 18.44
C PRO A 84 -10.68 -3.81 19.68
N SER A 85 -10.18 -2.86 20.47
CA SER A 85 -10.90 -2.33 21.64
C SER A 85 -11.90 -1.23 21.27
N ILE A 86 -11.80 -0.67 20.06
CA ILE A 86 -12.61 0.46 19.58
C ILE A 86 -13.49 0.03 18.40
N GLU A 87 -12.94 -0.77 17.48
CA GLU A 87 -13.61 -1.21 16.26
C GLU A 87 -14.25 -2.60 16.43
N PRO A 88 -15.48 -2.82 15.91
CA PRO A 88 -16.14 -4.12 15.98
C PRO A 88 -15.36 -5.20 15.20
N VAL A 89 -15.33 -6.42 15.75
CA VAL A 89 -14.52 -7.56 15.27
C VAL A 89 -14.89 -8.02 13.85
N GLU A 90 -16.05 -7.65 13.33
CA GLU A 90 -16.58 -8.06 12.03
C GLU A 90 -15.93 -7.37 10.81
N LYS A 91 -15.06 -6.37 10.99
CA LYS A 91 -14.25 -5.79 9.90
C LYS A 91 -13.00 -6.64 9.53
N LYS A 92 -13.01 -7.95 9.81
CA LYS A 92 -11.89 -8.87 9.53
C LYS A 92 -12.06 -9.62 8.23
#